data_AF-A0A1U7CLC9-F1
#
_entry.id   AF-A0A1U7CLC9-F1
#
_cell.length_a   1.000
_cell.length_b   1.000
_cell.length_c   1.000
_cell.angle_alpha   90.00
_cell.angle_beta   90.00
_cell.angle_gamma   90.00
#
_symmetry.space_group_name_H-M   'P 1'
#
loop_
_entity.id
_entity.type
_entity.pdbx_description
1 polymer ?
#
loop_
_entity_poly.entity_id
_entity_poly.type
_entity_poly.pdbx_seq_one_letter_code
_entity_poly.pdbx_strand_id
1 'polypeptide(L)'
;MNSEEMLDFALGQLDDPRRRELEEAGRTDPEFAAKAHRVRHAVHQLVDDGYTFNPPAGLSHRTLALVAHSRSKGRSILDYVPVQVPFRWADFAVAASIFIAGLLTLMPAIQRSRERMNQAGCVFNLAQIGSSLAQYATLHPSYPYPPNDRADAHSGLFAAILHDAGMLTDLSVLDCPCNGKCAVHAAGRMDSFEQIDDLRKSDPAQYQKLVSWDYGYNAGYRRGSGRLGPLEARPASLIAVVADQPPQDAHLGVIDRNSPNHGGSGQNVLYSDGGVRWHSNRRISPNDLDLYLNNARQMQPGLNEHDAVVLPVMVPFVGSDNR
;
A
#
# COMPACT_ATOMS: atom_id res chain seq x y z
N MET A 1 60.04 31.61 7.82
CA MET A 1 59.96 32.57 6.71
C MET A 1 61.37 33.00 6.33
N ASN A 2 61.75 32.83 5.06
CA ASN A 2 63.04 33.29 4.57
C ASN A 2 62.99 34.81 4.29
N SER A 3 64.14 35.44 4.09
CA SER A 3 64.21 36.90 3.88
C SER A 3 63.57 37.37 2.58
N GLU A 4 63.56 36.50 1.56
CA GLU A 4 62.99 36.74 0.23
C GLU A 4 61.46 36.82 0.27
N GLU A 5 60.80 35.85 0.91
CA GLU A 5 59.35 35.82 1.09
C GLU A 5 58.84 37.02 1.92
N MET A 6 59.64 37.49 2.89
CA MET A 6 59.33 38.72 3.63
C MET A 6 59.42 39.98 2.75
N LEU A 7 60.36 40.00 1.81
CA LEU A 7 60.49 41.09 0.83
C LEU A 7 59.32 41.07 -0.15
N ASP A 8 58.95 39.90 -0.68
CA ASP A 8 57.82 39.72 -1.58
C ASP A 8 56.50 40.09 -0.92
N PHE A 9 56.34 39.73 0.36
CA PHE A 9 55.20 40.17 1.18
C PHE A 9 55.16 41.68 1.39
N ALA A 10 56.32 42.33 1.55
CA ALA A 10 56.41 43.78 1.71
C ALA A 10 56.14 44.53 0.39
N LEU A 11 56.60 43.98 -0.74
CA LEU A 11 56.37 44.51 -2.10
C LEU A 11 54.97 44.18 -2.64
N GLY A 12 54.23 43.31 -1.97
CA GLY A 12 52.89 42.88 -2.39
C GLY A 12 52.89 41.92 -3.58
N GLN A 13 54.00 41.21 -3.82
CA GLN A 13 54.20 40.30 -4.95
C GLN A 13 53.79 38.85 -4.68
N LEU A 14 53.36 38.53 -3.44
CA LEU A 14 52.87 37.20 -3.11
C LEU A 14 51.46 36.92 -3.64
N ASP A 15 51.24 35.68 -4.06
CA ASP A 15 49.92 35.17 -4.46
C ASP A 15 48.89 35.26 -3.32
N ASP A 16 47.63 35.44 -3.72
CA ASP A 16 46.48 35.67 -2.85
C ASP A 16 46.35 34.71 -1.65
N PRO A 17 46.51 33.37 -1.79
CA PRO A 17 46.40 32.44 -0.66
C PRO A 17 47.53 32.64 0.35
N ARG A 18 48.76 32.76 -0.13
CA ARG A 18 49.96 32.86 0.70
C ARG A 18 50.04 34.21 1.41
N ARG A 19 49.65 35.28 0.71
CA ARG A 19 49.54 36.61 1.28
C ARG A 19 48.56 36.67 2.45
N ARG A 20 47.38 36.05 2.32
CA ARG A 20 46.37 36.02 3.39
C ARG A 20 46.88 35.29 4.63
N GLU A 21 47.56 34.16 4.46
CA GLU A 21 48.16 33.44 5.59
C GLU A 21 49.13 34.32 6.39
N LEU A 22 49.97 35.09 5.70
CA LEU A 22 50.93 36.00 6.34
C LEU A 22 50.27 37.25 6.93
N GLU A 23 49.20 37.76 6.33
CA GLU A 23 48.38 38.84 6.91
C GLU A 23 47.67 38.37 8.20
N GLU A 24 47.17 37.13 8.21
CA GLU A 24 46.58 36.49 9.40
C GLU A 24 47.63 36.32 10.50
N ALA A 25 48.83 35.83 10.14
CA ALA A 25 49.96 35.70 11.05
C ALA A 25 50.38 37.05 11.66
N GLY A 26 50.36 38.13 10.87
CA GLY A 26 50.66 39.47 11.37
C GLY A 26 49.61 40.07 12.30
N ARG A 27 48.38 39.53 12.35
CA ARG A 27 47.39 39.92 13.36
C ARG A 27 47.61 39.21 14.69
N THR A 28 48.17 38.01 14.66
CA THR A 28 48.33 37.14 15.84
C THR A 28 49.73 37.23 16.45
N ASP A 29 50.76 37.56 15.66
CA ASP A 29 52.14 37.68 16.09
C ASP A 29 52.64 39.16 16.01
N PRO A 30 52.78 39.84 17.17
CA PRO A 30 53.27 41.22 17.22
C PRO A 30 54.72 41.38 16.74
N GLU A 31 55.58 40.38 16.93
CA GLU A 31 56.98 40.44 16.47
C GLU A 31 57.05 40.38 14.94
N PHE A 32 56.24 39.49 14.35
CA PHE A 32 56.08 39.41 12.89
C PHE A 32 55.55 40.73 12.33
N ALA A 33 54.50 41.29 12.94
CA ALA A 33 53.91 42.56 12.51
C ALA A 33 54.94 43.69 12.53
N ALA A 34 55.72 43.79 13.61
CA ALA A 34 56.78 44.79 13.73
C ALA A 34 57.89 44.59 12.70
N LYS A 35 58.26 43.34 12.41
CA LYS A 35 59.29 43.02 11.39
C LYS A 35 58.80 43.35 9.97
N ALA A 36 57.57 42.96 9.63
CA ALA A 36 56.96 43.29 8.34
C ALA A 36 56.80 44.80 8.16
N HIS A 37 56.42 45.53 9.22
CA HIS A 37 56.35 46.98 9.19
C HIS A 37 57.72 47.62 8.94
N ARG A 38 58.78 47.16 9.61
CA ARG A 38 60.15 47.66 9.38
C ARG A 38 60.61 47.45 7.93
N VAL A 39 60.36 46.26 7.36
CA VAL A 39 60.73 45.97 5.96
C VAL A 39 59.93 46.83 5.00
N ARG A 40 58.61 46.94 5.18
CA ARG A 40 57.76 47.83 4.35
C ARG A 40 58.21 49.28 4.42
N HIS A 41 58.53 49.76 5.61
CA HIS A 41 59.02 51.13 5.79
C HIS A 41 60.36 51.36 5.10
N ALA A 42 61.31 50.42 5.22
CA ALA A 42 62.59 50.50 4.53
C ALA A 42 62.42 50.49 3.00
N VAL A 43 61.55 49.62 2.48
CA VAL A 43 61.20 49.57 1.05
C VAL A 43 60.54 50.89 0.62
N HIS A 44 59.59 51.42 1.39
CA HIS A 44 58.95 52.69 1.08
C HIS A 44 59.96 53.83 1.04
N GLN A 45 60.92 53.89 1.97
CA GLN A 45 61.99 54.89 1.95
C GLN A 45 62.94 54.74 0.75
N LEU A 46 63.13 53.51 0.27
CA LEU A 46 63.94 53.24 -0.93
C LEU A 46 63.21 53.64 -2.22
N VAL A 47 61.87 53.53 -2.24
CA VAL A 47 61.03 53.81 -3.41
C VAL A 47 60.51 55.26 -3.42
N ASP A 48 60.56 55.95 -2.27
CA ASP A 48 60.30 57.37 -2.15
C ASP A 48 61.45 58.15 -2.80
N ASP A 49 61.28 58.44 -4.08
CA ASP A 49 62.19 59.20 -4.92
C ASP A 49 62.16 60.71 -4.61
N GLY A 50 61.40 61.12 -3.57
CA GLY A 50 61.27 62.52 -3.13
C GLY A 50 60.39 63.37 -4.03
N TYR A 51 59.76 62.78 -5.06
CA TYR A 51 58.88 63.49 -5.99
C TYR A 51 57.42 63.39 -5.55
N THR A 52 56.87 64.50 -5.04
CA THR A 52 55.42 64.62 -4.86
C THR A 52 54.75 65.03 -6.17
N PHE A 53 54.02 64.09 -6.80
CA PHE A 53 53.17 64.41 -7.94
C PHE A 53 51.83 64.98 -7.47
N ASN A 54 51.45 66.15 -7.98
CA ASN A 54 50.11 66.67 -7.76
C ASN A 54 49.10 65.74 -8.44
N PRO A 55 48.13 65.18 -7.70
CA PRO A 55 47.14 64.32 -8.30
C PRO A 55 46.32 65.12 -9.33
N PRO A 56 45.83 64.47 -10.42
CA PRO A 56 44.93 65.12 -11.36
C PRO A 56 43.74 65.73 -10.64
N ALA A 57 43.29 66.91 -11.10
CA ALA A 57 42.14 67.59 -10.53
C ALA A 57 40.91 66.66 -10.46
N GLY A 58 40.26 66.61 -9.29
CA GLY A 58 39.06 65.79 -9.07
C GLY A 58 39.31 64.29 -8.87
N LEU A 59 40.56 63.83 -8.75
CA LEU A 59 40.87 62.43 -8.44
C LEU A 59 40.17 61.96 -7.16
N SER A 60 40.26 62.75 -6.08
CA SER A 60 39.63 62.42 -4.79
C SER A 60 38.11 62.24 -4.93
N HIS A 61 37.45 63.17 -5.62
CA HIS A 61 36.01 63.09 -5.90
C HIS A 61 35.65 61.85 -6.73
N ARG A 62 36.42 61.54 -7.79
CA ARG A 62 36.19 60.35 -8.63
C ARG A 62 36.40 59.05 -7.87
N THR A 63 37.43 58.98 -7.03
CA THR A 63 37.69 57.81 -6.17
C THR A 63 36.60 57.62 -5.13
N LEU A 64 36.18 58.70 -4.46
CA LEU A 64 35.08 58.64 -3.50
C LEU A 64 33.75 58.25 -4.16
N ALA A 65 33.47 58.78 -5.36
CA ALA A 65 32.30 58.39 -6.14
C ALA A 65 32.34 56.91 -6.56
N LEU A 66 33.50 56.38 -6.96
CA LEU A 66 33.69 54.97 -7.30
C LEU A 66 33.46 54.06 -6.07
N VAL A 67 34.00 54.44 -4.91
CA VAL A 67 33.82 53.69 -3.65
C VAL A 67 32.36 53.73 -3.20
N ALA A 68 31.69 54.89 -3.32
CA ALA A 68 30.26 55.00 -3.02
C ALA A 68 29.41 54.14 -3.97
N HIS A 69 29.71 54.15 -5.27
CA HIS A 69 29.00 53.36 -6.28
C HIS A 69 29.20 51.85 -6.11
N SER A 70 30.41 51.42 -5.73
CA SER A 70 30.72 50.02 -5.47
C SER A 70 30.10 49.50 -4.17
N ARG A 71 29.92 50.35 -3.15
CA ARG A 71 29.15 50.00 -1.93
C ARG A 71 27.64 50.01 -2.16
N SER A 72 27.12 50.84 -3.07
CA SER A 72 25.68 50.91 -3.35
C SER A 72 25.15 49.74 -4.19
N LYS A 73 26.00 49.09 -5.00
CA LYS A 73 25.68 47.81 -5.62
C LYS A 73 25.82 46.70 -4.58
N GLY A 74 24.74 46.40 -3.86
CA GLY A 74 24.65 45.19 -3.07
C GLY A 74 24.91 43.99 -3.98
N ARG A 75 25.99 43.25 -3.74
CA ARG A 75 26.29 42.02 -4.47
C ARG A 75 25.17 41.02 -4.16
N SER A 76 24.39 40.66 -5.16
CA SER A 76 23.32 39.67 -5.01
C SER A 76 23.91 38.27 -5.15
N ILE A 77 23.43 37.31 -4.37
CA ILE A 77 23.77 35.87 -4.55
C ILE A 77 23.50 35.42 -5.99
N LEU A 78 22.54 36.05 -6.67
CA LEU A 78 22.19 35.77 -8.06
C LEU A 78 23.28 36.18 -9.07
N ASP A 79 24.18 37.10 -8.73
CA ASP A 79 25.31 37.47 -9.61
C ASP A 79 26.39 36.37 -9.69
N TYR A 80 26.39 35.44 -8.72
CA TYR A 80 27.29 34.29 -8.67
C TYR A 80 26.68 33.03 -9.28
N VAL A 81 25.40 33.06 -9.69
CA VAL A 81 24.75 31.93 -10.35
C VAL A 81 25.04 32.05 -11.85
N PRO A 82 25.73 31.07 -12.48
CA PRO A 82 25.93 31.10 -13.92
C PRO A 82 24.57 31.09 -14.62
N VAL A 83 24.27 32.16 -15.37
CA VAL A 83 22.99 32.39 -16.08
C VAL A 83 22.72 31.31 -17.15
N GLN A 84 23.75 30.56 -17.56
CA GLN A 84 23.63 29.47 -18.51
C GLN A 84 24.48 28.28 -18.06
N VAL A 85 23.81 27.26 -17.51
CA VAL A 85 24.38 25.91 -17.46
C VAL A 85 24.15 25.31 -18.84
N PRO A 86 25.18 25.03 -19.65
CA PRO A 86 24.97 24.46 -20.98
C PRO A 86 24.33 23.08 -20.80
N PHE A 87 23.06 22.96 -21.17
CA PHE A 87 22.31 21.72 -21.03
C PHE A 87 22.94 20.65 -21.93
N ARG A 88 23.61 19.65 -21.34
CA ARG A 88 24.22 18.55 -22.10
C ARG A 88 23.18 17.44 -22.23
N TRP A 89 23.12 16.79 -23.39
CA TRP A 89 22.30 15.58 -23.57
C TRP A 89 22.59 14.49 -22.53
N ALA A 90 23.80 14.48 -21.97
CA ALA A 90 24.17 13.63 -20.84
C ALA A 90 23.35 13.91 -19.57
N ASP A 91 23.07 15.17 -19.23
CA ASP A 91 22.28 15.54 -18.05
C ASP A 91 20.82 15.08 -18.20
N PHE A 92 20.28 15.20 -19.42
CA PHE A 92 18.97 14.64 -19.76
C PHE A 92 18.96 13.12 -19.64
N ALA A 93 19.98 12.43 -20.14
CA ALA A 93 20.10 10.97 -20.04
C ALA A 93 20.21 10.49 -18.58
N VAL A 94 20.94 11.23 -17.73
CA VAL A 94 21.03 10.95 -16.29
C VAL A 94 19.68 11.16 -15.63
N ALA A 95 19.01 12.30 -15.86
CA ALA A 95 17.69 12.57 -15.30
C ALA A 95 16.65 11.52 -15.74
N ALA A 96 16.65 11.15 -17.03
CA ALA A 96 15.77 10.11 -17.57
C ALA A 96 16.07 8.73 -16.94
N SER A 97 17.35 8.37 -16.75
CA SER A 97 17.69 7.08 -16.15
C SER A 97 17.30 6.99 -14.68
N ILE A 98 17.47 8.07 -13.90
CA ILE A 98 16.99 8.16 -12.52
C ILE A 98 15.47 8.03 -12.47
N PHE A 99 14.75 8.73 -13.36
CA PHE A 99 13.30 8.67 -13.42
C PHE A 99 12.79 7.26 -13.77
N ILE A 100 13.40 6.62 -14.77
CA ILE A 100 13.07 5.24 -15.17
C ILE A 100 13.38 4.26 -14.02
N ALA A 101 14.53 4.39 -13.36
CA ALA A 101 14.87 3.57 -12.21
C ALA A 101 13.87 3.77 -11.04
N GLY A 102 13.44 5.00 -10.81
CA GLY A 102 12.39 5.33 -9.84
C GLY A 102 11.06 4.67 -10.17
N LEU A 103 10.60 4.75 -11.43
CA LEU A 103 9.36 4.08 -11.86
C LEU A 103 9.45 2.55 -11.74
N LEU A 104 10.56 1.96 -12.18
CA LEU A 104 10.77 0.51 -12.14
C LEU A 104 10.77 -0.06 -10.72
N THR A 105 11.22 0.72 -9.74
CA THR A 105 11.22 0.31 -8.33
C THR A 105 9.90 0.61 -7.63
N LEU A 106 9.25 1.73 -7.93
CA LEU A 106 8.02 2.15 -7.28
C LEU A 106 6.79 1.36 -7.75
N MET A 107 6.70 1.01 -9.04
CA MET A 107 5.57 0.27 -9.60
C MET A 107 5.30 -1.08 -8.90
N PRO A 108 6.28 -2.01 -8.75
CA PRO A 108 6.04 -3.28 -8.05
C PRO A 108 5.75 -3.09 -6.56
N ALA A 109 6.30 -2.04 -5.93
CA ALA A 109 5.99 -1.71 -4.54
C ALA A 109 4.53 -1.28 -4.37
N ILE A 110 4.01 -0.42 -5.27
CA ILE A 110 2.61 0.00 -5.26
C ILE A 110 1.69 -1.19 -5.53
N GLN A 111 2.03 -2.06 -6.48
CA GLN A 111 1.23 -3.26 -6.79
C GLN A 111 1.13 -4.18 -5.57
N ARG A 112 2.26 -4.54 -4.93
CA ARG A 112 2.27 -5.34 -3.70
C ARG A 112 1.51 -4.67 -2.55
N SER A 113 1.61 -3.35 -2.43
CA SER A 113 0.86 -2.60 -1.41
C SER A 113 -0.64 -2.72 -1.65
N ARG A 114 -1.11 -2.59 -2.89
CA ARG A 114 -2.53 -2.74 -3.25
C ARG A 114 -3.03 -4.16 -3.01
N GLU A 115 -2.25 -5.17 -3.38
CA GLU A 115 -2.59 -6.57 -3.12
C GLU A 115 -2.78 -6.84 -1.63
N ARG A 116 -1.85 -6.36 -0.79
CA ARG A 116 -1.96 -6.48 0.67
C ARG A 116 -3.18 -5.74 1.23
N MET A 117 -3.47 -4.53 0.73
CA MET A 117 -4.65 -3.78 1.14
C MET A 117 -5.94 -4.49 0.74
N ASN A 118 -6.01 -5.04 -0.47
CA ASN A 118 -7.18 -5.79 -0.93
C ASN A 118 -7.39 -7.06 -0.10
N GLN A 119 -6.31 -7.79 0.21
CA GLN A 119 -6.38 -8.96 1.08
C GLN A 119 -6.86 -8.60 2.50
N ALA A 120 -6.34 -7.51 3.07
CA ALA A 120 -6.80 -7.00 4.36
C ALA A 120 -8.28 -6.57 4.32
N GLY A 121 -8.73 -6.02 3.19
CA GLY A 121 -10.14 -5.73 2.92
C GLY A 121 -11.01 -6.98 2.93
N CYS A 122 -10.59 -8.07 2.27
CA CYS A 122 -11.34 -9.34 2.28
C CYS A 122 -11.40 -9.93 3.71
N VAL A 123 -10.33 -9.82 4.51
CA VAL A 123 -10.34 -10.22 5.93
C VAL A 123 -11.33 -9.38 6.76
N PHE A 124 -11.35 -8.07 6.54
CA PHE A 124 -12.30 -7.16 7.22
C PHE A 124 -13.75 -7.48 6.86
N ASN A 125 -14.04 -7.71 5.57
CA ASN A 125 -15.36 -8.11 5.08
C ASN A 125 -15.85 -9.40 5.75
N LEU A 126 -15.01 -10.45 5.79
CA LEU A 126 -15.34 -11.70 6.48
C LEU A 126 -15.53 -11.51 7.98
N ALA A 127 -14.75 -10.64 8.63
CA ALA A 127 -14.95 -10.33 10.05
C ALA A 127 -16.31 -9.62 10.29
N GLN A 128 -16.74 -8.74 9.37
CA GLN A 128 -18.05 -8.10 9.43
C GLN A 128 -19.18 -9.12 9.23
N ILE A 129 -19.04 -10.04 8.27
CA ILE A 129 -19.97 -11.17 8.08
C ILE A 129 -20.01 -12.04 9.35
N GLY A 130 -18.86 -12.31 9.97
CA GLY A 130 -18.76 -13.03 11.24
C GLY A 130 -19.50 -12.35 12.38
N SER A 131 -19.42 -11.02 12.49
CA SER A 131 -20.20 -10.24 13.46
C SER A 131 -21.71 -10.38 13.21
N SER A 132 -22.16 -10.31 11.96
CA SER A 132 -23.58 -10.51 11.60
C SER A 132 -24.06 -11.93 11.93
N LEU A 133 -23.24 -12.95 11.65
CA LEU A 133 -23.52 -14.35 11.98
C LEU A 133 -23.57 -14.57 13.50
N ALA A 134 -22.66 -13.95 14.26
CA ALA A 134 -22.67 -14.02 15.72
C ALA A 134 -23.92 -13.36 16.30
N GLN A 135 -24.34 -12.20 15.79
CA GLN A 135 -25.58 -11.55 16.19
C GLN A 135 -26.80 -12.42 15.87
N TYR A 136 -26.86 -13.01 14.68
CA TYR A 136 -27.91 -13.95 14.29
C TYR A 136 -28.00 -15.15 15.25
N ALA A 137 -26.87 -15.73 15.62
CA ALA A 137 -26.74 -16.85 16.54
C ALA A 137 -27.16 -16.51 17.99
N THR A 138 -27.29 -15.24 18.37
CA THR A 138 -27.87 -14.88 19.68
C THR A 138 -29.38 -15.10 19.75
N LEU A 139 -30.06 -15.08 18.59
CA LEU A 139 -31.51 -15.22 18.47
C LEU A 139 -31.93 -16.58 17.90
N HIS A 140 -31.00 -17.33 17.32
CA HIS A 140 -31.25 -18.61 16.66
C HIS A 140 -30.28 -19.69 17.16
N PRO A 141 -30.73 -20.94 17.34
CA PRO A 141 -29.87 -22.04 17.81
C PRO A 141 -28.84 -22.51 16.77
N SER A 142 -28.93 -22.02 15.53
CA SER A 142 -28.08 -22.40 14.40
C SER A 142 -27.74 -21.19 13.54
N TYR A 143 -26.73 -21.33 12.69
CA TYR A 143 -26.45 -20.38 11.63
C TYR A 143 -27.57 -20.39 10.56
N PRO A 144 -27.64 -19.34 9.70
CA PRO A 144 -28.67 -19.22 8.67
C PRO A 144 -28.84 -20.47 7.83
N TYR A 145 -30.09 -20.89 7.68
CA TYR A 145 -30.46 -22.09 6.94
C TYR A 145 -31.89 -21.92 6.42
N PRO A 146 -32.19 -22.36 5.19
CA PRO A 146 -33.51 -22.16 4.61
C PRO A 146 -34.57 -22.96 5.38
N PRO A 147 -35.83 -22.49 5.38
CA PRO A 147 -36.96 -23.28 5.85
C PRO A 147 -37.01 -24.66 5.17
N ASN A 148 -37.55 -25.67 5.87
CA ASN A 148 -37.47 -27.09 5.46
C ASN A 148 -38.07 -27.39 4.07
N ASP A 149 -39.03 -26.60 3.62
CA ASP A 149 -39.69 -26.70 2.31
C ASP A 149 -38.87 -26.09 1.16
N ARG A 150 -37.78 -25.38 1.46
CA ARG A 150 -36.91 -24.69 0.50
C ARG A 150 -35.45 -25.15 0.56
N ALA A 151 -35.22 -26.44 0.82
CA ALA A 151 -33.87 -27.00 0.89
C ALA A 151 -33.09 -26.93 -0.46
N ASP A 152 -33.80 -26.71 -1.58
CA ASP A 152 -33.24 -26.47 -2.91
C ASP A 152 -32.73 -25.03 -3.12
N ALA A 153 -32.99 -24.12 -2.16
CA ALA A 153 -32.45 -22.77 -2.18
C ALA A 153 -30.92 -22.82 -2.26
N HIS A 154 -30.31 -21.86 -2.95
CA HIS A 154 -28.85 -21.81 -3.07
C HIS A 154 -28.19 -21.32 -1.79
N SER A 155 -27.00 -21.86 -1.49
CA SER A 155 -26.21 -21.59 -0.29
C SER A 155 -25.93 -20.10 -0.08
N GLY A 156 -25.76 -19.34 -1.16
CA GLY A 156 -25.60 -17.89 -1.13
C GLY A 156 -26.77 -17.21 -0.41
N LEU A 157 -27.99 -17.72 -0.48
CA LEU A 157 -29.13 -17.05 0.17
C LEU A 157 -29.03 -16.93 1.70
N PHE A 158 -28.02 -17.51 2.36
CA PHE A 158 -27.64 -17.18 3.73
C PHE A 158 -27.55 -15.66 3.97
N ALA A 159 -27.00 -14.87 3.03
CA ALA A 159 -26.86 -13.44 3.23
C ALA A 159 -28.20 -12.71 3.11
N ALA A 160 -29.12 -13.23 2.29
CA ALA A 160 -30.51 -12.73 2.26
C ALA A 160 -31.23 -13.03 3.58
N ILE A 161 -31.01 -14.21 4.18
CA ILE A 161 -31.54 -14.54 5.51
C ILE A 161 -30.97 -13.58 6.58
N LEU A 162 -29.67 -13.28 6.54
CA LEU A 162 -29.06 -12.32 7.47
C LEU A 162 -29.55 -10.88 7.26
N HIS A 163 -29.74 -10.47 6.01
CA HIS A 163 -30.26 -9.15 5.66
C HIS A 163 -31.73 -9.00 6.09
N ASP A 164 -32.56 -10.01 5.85
CA ASP A 164 -33.98 -10.04 6.26
C ASP A 164 -34.12 -10.02 7.80
N ALA A 165 -33.19 -10.66 8.52
CA ALA A 165 -33.08 -10.58 9.98
C ALA A 165 -32.52 -9.23 10.49
N GLY A 166 -32.14 -8.30 9.61
CA GLY A 166 -31.56 -7.00 9.95
C GLY A 166 -30.12 -7.05 10.46
N MET A 167 -29.42 -8.19 10.32
CA MET A 167 -28.07 -8.40 10.84
C MET A 167 -26.96 -8.05 9.84
N LEU A 168 -27.25 -8.13 8.54
CA LEU A 168 -26.32 -7.79 7.46
C LEU A 168 -26.90 -6.67 6.59
N THR A 169 -26.57 -5.42 6.91
CA THR A 169 -27.13 -4.24 6.23
C THR A 169 -26.33 -3.82 5.01
N ASP A 170 -25.01 -3.97 5.05
CA ASP A 170 -24.12 -3.63 3.95
C ASP A 170 -23.76 -4.90 3.20
N LEU A 171 -24.26 -5.03 1.97
CA LEU A 171 -24.06 -6.20 1.12
C LEU A 171 -22.79 -6.10 0.29
N SER A 172 -22.15 -4.93 0.22
CA SER A 172 -20.87 -4.76 -0.49
C SER A 172 -19.73 -5.53 0.19
N VAL A 173 -19.94 -5.97 1.44
CA VAL A 173 -19.01 -6.85 2.16
C VAL A 173 -19.01 -8.27 1.61
N LEU A 174 -19.95 -8.64 0.74
CA LEU A 174 -20.01 -9.96 0.11
C LEU A 174 -19.06 -10.09 -1.10
N ASP A 175 -18.42 -8.99 -1.51
CA ASP A 175 -17.46 -8.96 -2.60
C ASP A 175 -16.04 -8.86 -2.05
N CYS A 176 -15.10 -9.57 -2.66
CA CYS A 176 -13.70 -9.52 -2.28
C CYS A 176 -12.98 -8.46 -3.12
N PRO A 177 -12.41 -7.42 -2.50
CA PRO A 177 -11.64 -6.37 -3.20
C PRO A 177 -10.56 -6.86 -4.17
N CYS A 178 -10.05 -8.10 -4.00
CA CYS A 178 -9.05 -8.69 -4.89
C CYS A 178 -9.56 -9.00 -6.30
N ASN A 179 -10.87 -9.20 -6.47
CA ASN A 179 -11.47 -9.49 -7.78
C ASN A 179 -11.84 -8.22 -8.56
N GLY A 180 -11.56 -7.04 -7.99
CA GLY A 180 -11.99 -5.76 -8.51
C GLY A 180 -13.41 -5.41 -8.04
N LYS A 181 -13.89 -4.21 -8.39
CA LYS A 181 -15.26 -3.83 -8.08
C LYS A 181 -16.20 -4.51 -9.06
N CYS A 182 -17.07 -5.39 -8.58
CA CYS A 182 -18.19 -5.88 -9.37
C CYS A 182 -19.07 -4.69 -9.76
N ALA A 183 -19.33 -4.50 -11.05
CA ALA A 183 -20.13 -3.39 -11.58
C ALA A 183 -21.63 -3.49 -11.22
N VAL A 184 -22.03 -4.56 -10.54
CA VAL A 184 -23.43 -5.00 -10.39
C VAL A 184 -23.98 -4.74 -8.99
N HIS A 185 -23.27 -4.02 -8.12
CA HIS A 185 -23.86 -3.51 -6.88
C HIS A 185 -24.73 -2.29 -7.18
N ALA A 186 -25.88 -2.53 -7.80
CA ALA A 186 -27.09 -1.78 -7.51
C ALA A 186 -27.52 -2.11 -6.05
N ALA A 187 -26.61 -1.84 -5.10
CA ALA A 187 -26.80 -2.01 -3.67
C ALA A 187 -27.75 -0.90 -3.20
N GLY A 188 -29.04 -1.13 -3.39
CA GLY A 188 -30.09 -0.28 -2.85
C GLY A 188 -31.17 -1.07 -2.12
N ARG A 189 -31.42 -2.31 -2.54
CA ARG A 189 -32.41 -3.20 -1.91
C ARG A 189 -32.07 -4.64 -2.26
N MET A 190 -31.63 -5.40 -1.27
CA MET A 190 -31.87 -6.83 -1.30
C MET A 190 -33.29 -7.04 -0.82
N ASP A 191 -34.09 -7.63 -1.70
CA ASP A 191 -35.45 -8.08 -1.40
C ASP A 191 -35.41 -9.21 -0.35
N SER A 192 -36.55 -9.59 0.23
CA SER A 192 -36.57 -10.64 1.26
C SER A 192 -36.07 -11.98 0.72
N PHE A 193 -35.67 -12.90 1.60
CA PHE A 193 -35.22 -14.25 1.19
C PHE A 193 -36.21 -14.92 0.23
N GLU A 194 -37.52 -14.85 0.51
CA GLU A 194 -38.57 -15.45 -0.31
C GLU A 194 -38.61 -14.85 -1.72
N GLN A 195 -38.52 -13.52 -1.82
CA GLN A 195 -38.56 -12.81 -3.10
C GLN A 195 -37.36 -13.17 -3.98
N ILE A 196 -36.18 -13.32 -3.39
CA ILE A 196 -34.96 -13.68 -4.13
C ILE A 196 -34.97 -15.16 -4.54
N ASP A 197 -35.43 -16.07 -3.67
CA ASP A 197 -35.60 -17.48 -4.06
C ASP A 197 -36.67 -17.67 -5.14
N ASP A 198 -37.74 -16.86 -5.12
CA ASP A 198 -38.74 -16.87 -6.18
C ASP A 198 -38.16 -16.29 -7.49
N LEU A 199 -37.37 -15.21 -7.41
CA LEU A 199 -36.67 -14.62 -8.56
C LEU A 199 -35.74 -15.64 -9.23
N ARG A 200 -35.04 -16.47 -8.45
CA ARG A 200 -34.21 -17.56 -8.97
C ARG A 200 -34.99 -18.49 -9.90
N LYS A 201 -36.27 -18.75 -9.61
CA LYS A 201 -37.14 -19.62 -10.41
C LYS A 201 -37.74 -18.89 -11.60
N SER A 202 -38.09 -17.61 -11.46
CA SER A 202 -38.75 -16.83 -12.51
C SER A 202 -37.80 -16.19 -13.52
N ASP A 203 -36.67 -15.66 -13.08
CA ASP A 203 -35.65 -15.01 -13.90
C ASP A 203 -34.23 -15.36 -13.40
N PRO A 204 -33.68 -16.52 -13.81
CA PRO A 204 -32.35 -16.95 -13.43
C PRO A 204 -31.23 -15.98 -13.85
N ALA A 205 -31.41 -15.22 -14.93
CA ALA A 205 -30.38 -14.32 -15.45
C ALA A 205 -30.28 -13.04 -14.61
N GLN A 206 -31.42 -12.51 -14.15
CA GLN A 206 -31.43 -11.42 -13.17
C GLN A 206 -30.91 -11.90 -11.81
N TYR A 207 -31.33 -13.09 -11.38
CA TYR A 207 -30.86 -13.68 -10.12
C TYR A 207 -29.34 -13.85 -10.09
N GLN A 208 -28.72 -14.36 -11.17
CA GLN A 208 -27.27 -14.52 -11.24
C GLN A 208 -26.51 -13.19 -11.13
N LYS A 209 -27.10 -12.08 -11.61
CA LYS A 209 -26.51 -10.74 -11.47
C LYS A 209 -26.63 -10.20 -10.04
N LEU A 210 -27.67 -10.59 -9.31
CA LEU A 210 -27.91 -10.15 -7.93
C LEU A 210 -27.07 -10.96 -6.92
N VAL A 211 -26.90 -12.26 -7.18
CA VAL A 211 -26.20 -13.22 -6.30
C VAL A 211 -24.85 -13.61 -6.93
N SER A 212 -24.02 -12.61 -7.21
CA SER A 212 -22.67 -12.78 -7.80
C SER A 212 -21.57 -12.46 -6.78
N TRP A 213 -21.66 -13.05 -5.60
CA TRP A 213 -20.76 -12.71 -4.48
C TRP A 213 -19.47 -13.50 -4.51
N ASP A 214 -18.46 -13.10 -3.75
CA ASP A 214 -17.13 -13.74 -3.78
C ASP A 214 -16.90 -14.75 -2.64
N TYR A 215 -17.81 -14.82 -1.67
CA TYR A 215 -17.73 -15.72 -0.52
C TYR A 215 -18.77 -16.84 -0.56
N GLY A 216 -18.31 -18.08 -0.39
CA GLY A 216 -19.14 -19.27 -0.25
C GLY A 216 -19.57 -19.50 1.20
N TYR A 217 -20.55 -20.38 1.40
CA TYR A 217 -21.16 -20.63 2.70
C TYR A 217 -21.21 -22.11 3.06
N ASN A 218 -21.00 -22.43 4.34
CA ASN A 218 -21.17 -23.77 4.86
C ASN A 218 -22.65 -24.08 5.13
N ALA A 219 -23.22 -24.93 4.29
CA ALA A 219 -24.63 -25.33 4.37
C ALA A 219 -24.94 -26.35 5.49
N GLY A 220 -23.97 -26.74 6.31
CA GLY A 220 -24.15 -27.66 7.43
C GLY A 220 -23.74 -29.09 7.09
N TYR A 221 -24.38 -30.07 7.76
CA TYR A 221 -23.96 -31.46 7.70
C TYR A 221 -25.11 -32.44 7.92
N ARG A 222 -24.89 -33.70 7.53
CA ARG A 222 -25.80 -34.82 7.78
C ARG A 222 -25.66 -35.27 9.23
N ARG A 223 -26.78 -35.26 9.95
CA ARG A 223 -26.85 -35.78 11.33
C ARG A 223 -26.80 -37.31 11.31
N GLY A 224 -26.61 -37.94 12.49
CA GLY A 224 -26.59 -39.41 12.61
C GLY A 224 -27.86 -40.12 12.09
N SER A 225 -28.98 -39.40 11.93
CA SER A 225 -30.21 -39.89 11.29
C SER A 225 -30.17 -39.87 9.75
N GLY A 226 -29.08 -39.41 9.13
CA GLY A 226 -28.93 -39.20 7.69
C GLY A 226 -29.60 -37.93 7.15
N ARG A 227 -30.40 -37.23 7.97
CA ARG A 227 -31.04 -35.96 7.59
C ARG A 227 -30.02 -34.82 7.58
N LEU A 228 -30.08 -34.01 6.54
CA LEU A 228 -29.35 -32.75 6.46
C LEU A 228 -29.92 -31.75 7.48
N GLY A 229 -29.05 -30.97 8.09
CA GLY A 229 -29.43 -29.87 8.95
C GLY A 229 -28.38 -28.77 9.01
N PRO A 230 -28.74 -27.65 9.65
CA PRO A 230 -27.87 -26.48 9.74
C PRO A 230 -26.64 -26.74 10.60
N LEU A 231 -25.65 -25.87 10.45
CA LEU A 231 -24.54 -25.76 11.39
C LEU A 231 -25.06 -25.16 12.71
N GLU A 232 -24.92 -25.92 13.80
CA GLU A 232 -25.33 -25.45 15.13
C GLU A 232 -24.38 -24.35 15.63
N ALA A 233 -24.93 -23.32 16.25
CA ALA A 233 -24.17 -22.19 16.76
C ALA A 233 -23.55 -22.54 18.12
N ARG A 234 -22.55 -23.44 18.13
CA ARG A 234 -21.88 -23.92 19.34
C ARG A 234 -20.52 -23.22 19.54
N PRO A 235 -20.24 -22.64 20.73
CA PRO A 235 -18.99 -21.88 20.98
C PRO A 235 -17.69 -22.70 20.92
N ALA A 236 -17.75 -24.03 21.04
CA ALA A 236 -16.56 -24.86 21.31
C ALA A 236 -15.89 -25.46 20.07
N SER A 237 -16.49 -25.31 18.87
CA SER A 237 -15.96 -25.93 17.65
C SER A 237 -15.31 -24.87 16.76
N LEU A 238 -14.17 -25.20 16.14
CA LEU A 238 -13.51 -24.39 15.12
C LEU A 238 -13.90 -24.92 13.74
N ILE A 239 -15.05 -24.47 13.23
CA ILE A 239 -15.65 -24.94 11.98
C ILE A 239 -15.60 -23.81 10.96
N ALA A 240 -15.20 -24.11 9.72
CA ALA A 240 -15.27 -23.14 8.64
C ALA A 240 -16.73 -22.81 8.31
N VAL A 241 -17.12 -21.53 8.38
CA VAL A 241 -18.51 -21.09 8.16
C VAL A 241 -18.66 -20.37 6.83
N VAL A 242 -17.74 -19.46 6.52
CA VAL A 242 -17.69 -18.69 5.27
C VAL A 242 -16.26 -18.69 4.78
N ALA A 243 -16.04 -18.82 3.48
CA ALA A 243 -14.71 -18.68 2.90
C ALA A 243 -14.78 -18.12 1.48
N ASP A 244 -13.64 -17.79 0.89
CA ASP A 244 -13.58 -17.48 -0.53
C ASP A 244 -14.15 -18.64 -1.37
N GLN A 245 -14.97 -18.30 -2.37
CA GLN A 245 -15.67 -19.29 -3.18
C GLN A 245 -14.73 -20.29 -3.86
N PRO A 246 -15.14 -21.55 -4.05
CA PRO A 246 -14.39 -22.50 -4.85
C PRO A 246 -14.35 -22.10 -6.33
N PRO A 247 -13.46 -22.72 -7.13
CA PRO A 247 -13.48 -22.63 -8.59
C PRO A 247 -14.85 -22.95 -9.18
N GLN A 248 -15.20 -22.32 -10.31
CA GLN A 248 -16.52 -22.53 -10.94
C GLN A 248 -16.77 -23.99 -11.31
N ASP A 249 -15.73 -24.74 -11.71
CA ASP A 249 -15.81 -26.15 -12.10
C ASP A 249 -15.79 -27.13 -10.91
N ALA A 250 -15.75 -26.60 -9.69
CA ALA A 250 -15.65 -27.41 -8.49
C ALA A 250 -16.85 -28.34 -8.25
N HIS A 251 -18.01 -28.01 -8.82
CA HIS A 251 -19.21 -28.85 -8.81
C HIS A 251 -19.00 -30.21 -9.51
N LEU A 252 -17.96 -30.33 -10.36
CA LEU A 252 -17.59 -31.60 -11.02
C LEU A 252 -16.86 -32.58 -10.09
N GLY A 253 -16.64 -32.22 -8.81
CA GLY A 253 -16.00 -33.08 -7.81
C GLY A 253 -14.48 -33.24 -7.98
N VAL A 254 -13.89 -32.66 -9.02
CA VAL A 254 -12.44 -32.61 -9.24
C VAL A 254 -11.98 -31.17 -9.08
N ILE A 255 -11.44 -30.88 -7.90
CA ILE A 255 -10.82 -29.59 -7.62
C ILE A 255 -9.32 -29.84 -7.40
N ASP A 256 -8.47 -29.18 -8.14
CA ASP A 256 -7.00 -29.28 -8.03
C ASP A 256 -6.34 -27.96 -7.61
N ARG A 257 -7.14 -26.91 -7.45
CA ARG A 257 -6.70 -25.54 -7.19
C ARG A 257 -7.50 -24.88 -6.06
N ASN A 258 -6.92 -23.80 -5.53
CA ASN A 258 -7.51 -22.94 -4.52
C ASN A 258 -8.67 -22.10 -5.10
N SER A 259 -9.27 -21.26 -4.26
CA SER A 259 -10.21 -20.23 -4.73
C SER A 259 -9.62 -19.43 -5.90
N PRO A 260 -10.41 -19.07 -6.92
CA PRO A 260 -10.00 -18.08 -7.92
C PRO A 260 -9.78 -16.68 -7.31
N ASN A 261 -10.36 -16.41 -6.13
CA ASN A 261 -10.05 -15.20 -5.37
C ASN A 261 -8.55 -15.13 -5.10
N HIS A 262 -8.03 -13.90 -5.00
CA HIS A 262 -6.60 -13.69 -4.76
C HIS A 262 -5.69 -14.34 -5.81
N GLY A 263 -6.19 -14.53 -7.04
CA GLY A 263 -5.45 -15.13 -8.15
C GLY A 263 -5.02 -16.58 -7.93
N GLY A 264 -5.74 -17.35 -7.10
CA GLY A 264 -5.40 -18.76 -6.84
C GLY A 264 -4.35 -18.97 -5.74
N SER A 265 -3.88 -17.91 -5.08
CA SER A 265 -2.81 -18.00 -4.08
C SER A 265 -3.23 -18.66 -2.75
N GLY A 266 -4.53 -18.73 -2.48
CA GLY A 266 -5.10 -19.24 -1.25
C GLY A 266 -6.49 -18.67 -1.02
N GLN A 267 -6.97 -18.79 0.22
CA GLN A 267 -8.30 -18.34 0.62
C GLN A 267 -8.33 -17.91 2.08
N ASN A 268 -9.15 -16.90 2.35
CA ASN A 268 -9.59 -16.55 3.69
C ASN A 268 -10.73 -17.45 4.12
N VAL A 269 -10.68 -17.88 5.38
CA VAL A 269 -11.69 -18.74 6.00
C VAL A 269 -12.11 -18.07 7.31
N LEU A 270 -13.40 -17.76 7.40
CA LEU A 270 -14.08 -17.36 8.63
C LEU A 270 -14.51 -18.61 9.39
N TYR A 271 -14.09 -18.69 10.65
CA TYR A 271 -14.44 -19.77 11.54
C TYR A 271 -15.59 -19.40 12.49
N SER A 272 -16.22 -20.40 13.08
CA SER A 272 -17.33 -20.26 14.03
C SER A 272 -16.96 -19.53 15.33
N ASP A 273 -15.66 -19.38 15.65
CA ASP A 273 -15.17 -18.51 16.73
C ASP A 273 -15.15 -17.02 16.35
N GLY A 274 -15.53 -16.68 15.11
CA GLY A 274 -15.46 -15.34 14.53
C GLY A 274 -14.09 -14.96 13.96
N GLY A 275 -13.09 -15.82 14.11
CA GLY A 275 -11.75 -15.59 13.59
C GLY A 275 -11.65 -15.82 12.08
N VAL A 276 -10.95 -14.92 11.38
CA VAL A 276 -10.62 -15.08 9.95
C VAL A 276 -9.17 -15.49 9.81
N ARG A 277 -8.88 -16.52 9.02
CA ARG A 277 -7.51 -17.02 8.80
C ARG A 277 -7.23 -17.22 7.32
N TRP A 278 -6.00 -16.94 6.93
CA TRP A 278 -5.51 -17.24 5.58
C TRP A 278 -4.99 -18.67 5.49
N HIS A 279 -5.41 -19.38 4.46
CA HIS A 279 -4.91 -20.70 4.10
C HIS A 279 -4.34 -20.68 2.68
N SER A 280 -3.07 -21.07 2.53
CA SER A 280 -2.41 -21.17 1.21
C SER A 280 -2.87 -22.40 0.41
N ASN A 281 -3.61 -23.31 1.02
CA ASN A 281 -4.17 -24.50 0.39
C ASN A 281 -5.59 -24.76 0.91
N ARG A 282 -6.42 -25.41 0.09
CA ARG A 282 -7.80 -25.77 0.49
C ARG A 282 -7.87 -26.88 1.54
N ARG A 283 -6.73 -27.51 1.86
CA ARG A 283 -6.63 -28.59 2.84
C ARG A 283 -6.28 -28.02 4.20
N ILE A 284 -7.30 -27.70 4.98
CA ILE A 284 -7.15 -26.84 6.16
C ILE A 284 -6.81 -27.59 7.46
N SER A 285 -7.14 -28.88 7.57
CA SER A 285 -6.93 -29.67 8.80
C SER A 285 -6.82 -31.18 8.51
N PRO A 286 -6.19 -31.99 9.39
CA PRO A 286 -6.27 -33.45 9.31
C PRO A 286 -7.68 -34.01 9.50
N ASN A 287 -8.52 -33.32 10.29
CA ASN A 287 -9.90 -33.74 10.58
C ASN A 287 -10.90 -33.23 9.53
N ASP A 288 -10.57 -32.10 8.90
CA ASP A 288 -11.34 -31.44 7.86
C ASP A 288 -10.41 -31.22 6.66
N LEU A 289 -10.39 -32.23 5.80
CA LEU A 289 -9.34 -32.43 4.81
C LEU A 289 -9.42 -31.44 3.65
N ASP A 290 -10.60 -30.91 3.34
CA ASP A 290 -10.83 -30.15 2.12
C ASP A 290 -11.99 -29.18 2.30
N LEU A 291 -11.70 -27.89 2.25
CA LEU A 291 -12.66 -26.81 2.47
C LEU A 291 -13.88 -26.87 1.52
N TYR A 292 -13.73 -27.47 0.34
CA TYR A 292 -14.75 -27.46 -0.72
C TYR A 292 -15.36 -28.83 -1.02
N LEU A 293 -14.83 -29.90 -0.42
CA LEU A 293 -15.30 -31.26 -0.64
C LEU A 293 -15.47 -31.96 0.69
N ASN A 294 -16.61 -32.65 0.89
CA ASN A 294 -16.78 -33.47 2.07
C ASN A 294 -15.79 -34.65 2.09
N ASN A 295 -15.79 -35.41 3.19
CA ASN A 295 -14.93 -36.60 3.33
C ASN A 295 -15.18 -37.71 2.28
N ALA A 296 -16.30 -37.69 1.56
CA ALA A 296 -16.57 -38.56 0.40
C ALA A 296 -16.07 -37.95 -0.93
N ARG A 297 -15.37 -36.83 -0.89
CA ARG A 297 -14.85 -36.06 -2.02
C ARG A 297 -15.94 -35.51 -2.94
N GLN A 298 -17.06 -35.10 -2.36
CA GLN A 298 -18.21 -34.55 -3.07
C GLN A 298 -18.46 -33.10 -2.65
N MET A 299 -18.90 -32.25 -3.58
CA MET A 299 -19.37 -30.89 -3.29
C MET A 299 -20.78 -30.94 -2.69
N GLN A 300 -20.86 -31.51 -1.50
CA GLN A 300 -22.09 -31.66 -0.73
C GLN A 300 -21.83 -31.29 0.72
N PRO A 301 -22.89 -30.99 1.49
CA PRO A 301 -22.76 -30.80 2.93
C PRO A 301 -21.99 -31.94 3.61
N GLY A 302 -21.41 -31.60 4.77
CA GLY A 302 -20.61 -32.51 5.56
C GLY A 302 -21.30 -33.83 5.86
N LEU A 303 -20.53 -34.91 5.97
CA LEU A 303 -21.06 -36.20 6.40
C LEU A 303 -21.27 -36.26 7.93
N ASN A 304 -20.65 -35.35 8.67
CA ASN A 304 -20.77 -35.20 10.12
C ASN A 304 -20.35 -33.78 10.56
N GLU A 305 -20.41 -33.50 11.86
CA GLU A 305 -20.13 -32.16 12.43
C GLU A 305 -18.66 -31.69 12.34
N HIS A 306 -17.74 -32.58 11.95
CA HIS A 306 -16.31 -32.28 11.76
C HIS A 306 -15.92 -32.20 10.27
N ASP A 307 -16.87 -32.32 9.36
CA ASP A 307 -16.68 -32.34 7.90
C ASP A 307 -17.25 -31.04 7.31
N ALA A 308 -16.50 -29.94 7.39
CA ALA A 308 -17.02 -28.65 6.99
C ALA A 308 -16.83 -28.45 5.47
N VAL A 309 -17.92 -28.07 4.78
CA VAL A 309 -17.85 -27.82 3.34
C VAL A 309 -18.43 -26.47 3.03
N VAL A 310 -17.61 -25.59 2.47
CA VAL A 310 -18.03 -24.30 1.93
C VAL A 310 -18.50 -24.49 0.49
N LEU A 311 -19.80 -24.31 0.27
CA LEU A 311 -20.42 -24.43 -1.04
C LEU A 311 -20.34 -23.10 -1.82
N PRO A 312 -20.28 -23.16 -3.16
CA PRO A 312 -20.45 -21.97 -3.99
C PRO A 312 -21.86 -21.40 -3.86
N VAL A 313 -22.00 -20.08 -4.05
CA VAL A 313 -23.23 -19.31 -3.80
C VAL A 313 -24.43 -19.74 -4.64
N MET A 314 -24.18 -20.40 -5.77
CA MET A 314 -25.20 -20.89 -6.71
C MET A 314 -25.50 -22.39 -6.55
N VAL A 315 -24.91 -23.07 -5.56
CA VAL A 315 -25.18 -24.48 -5.28
C VAL A 315 -26.24 -24.58 -4.17
N PRO A 316 -27.25 -25.47 -4.30
CA PRO A 316 -28.25 -25.69 -3.26
C PRO A 316 -27.66 -25.99 -1.89
N PHE A 317 -28.39 -25.68 -0.81
CA PHE A 317 -28.01 -26.09 0.55
C PHE A 317 -27.85 -27.61 0.68
N VAL A 318 -28.56 -28.39 -0.14
CA VAL A 318 -28.42 -29.86 -0.21
C VAL A 318 -27.16 -30.35 -0.94
N GLY A 319 -26.39 -29.46 -1.55
CA GLY A 319 -25.21 -29.76 -2.37
C GLY A 319 -25.52 -29.85 -3.87
N SER A 320 -24.50 -30.10 -4.68
CA SER A 320 -24.68 -30.35 -6.11
C SER A 320 -25.13 -31.79 -6.36
N ASP A 321 -26.15 -31.96 -7.21
CA ASP A 321 -26.48 -33.27 -7.78
C ASP A 321 -25.31 -33.71 -8.68
N ASN A 322 -24.76 -34.90 -8.44
CA ASN A 322 -23.69 -35.52 -9.25
C ASN A 322 -24.18 -35.97 -10.65
N ARG A 323 -25.01 -35.18 -11.34
CA ARG A 323 -25.46 -35.49 -12.70
C ARG A 323 -24.54 -34.91 -13.76
#